data_AF-X8JJK7-F1
#
_entry.id   AF-X8JJK7-F1
#
_cell.length_a   1.000
_cell.length_b   1.000
_cell.length_c   1.000
_cell.angle_alpha   90.00
_cell.angle_beta   90.00
_cell.angle_gamma   90.00
#
_symmetry.space_group_name_H-M   'P 1'
#
loop_
_entity.id
_entity.type
_entity.pdbx_description
1 polymer ?
#
loop_
_entity_poly.entity_id
_entity_poly.type
_entity_poly.pdbx_seq_one_letter_code
_entity_poly.pdbx_strand_id
1 'polypeptide(L)'
;MASYAGFYVTPKAWTEWLKSNLTHGYQASSLNPYRAESKINEALHRKHLEKHFMVVMVPVPPSEEADYINEARTLMIVRFIDNRRAYIPPRPGSEVDRLGPQILRKKIGLEVEGWRTMWYDENSCVPPYGACFLEPEVSHDHASHGMEDIAGGEKIKTRFTTMREAMNKEDDQCNGTGSVTKPNNGKDGGDSHSLLAL
;
A
#
# COMPACT_ATOMS: atom_id res chain seq x y z
N MET A 1 -9.11 18.32 -3.32
CA MET A 1 -9.33 18.02 -1.89
C MET A 1 -9.65 16.55 -1.74
N ALA A 2 -8.76 15.78 -1.13
CA ALA A 2 -8.98 14.38 -0.83
C ALA A 2 -8.42 13.96 0.54
N SER A 3 -9.06 12.96 1.15
CA SER A 3 -8.44 12.09 2.15
C SER A 3 -7.62 11.02 1.42
N TYR A 4 -6.37 10.86 1.82
CA TYR A 4 -5.45 9.82 1.36
C TYR A 4 -5.27 8.80 2.48
N ALA A 5 -5.41 7.51 2.19
CA ALA A 5 -5.28 6.46 3.19
C ALA A 5 -4.34 5.33 2.76
N GLY A 6 -3.56 4.85 3.73
CA GLY A 6 -2.40 4.00 3.51
C GLY A 6 -1.36 4.19 4.62
N PHE A 7 -0.08 4.17 4.26
CA PHE A 7 1.03 4.18 5.22
C PHE A 7 1.86 5.46 5.12
N TYR A 8 2.02 6.16 6.23
CA TYR A 8 2.83 7.37 6.29
C TYR A 8 4.33 7.01 6.30
N VAL A 9 5.13 7.76 5.55
CA VAL A 9 6.60 7.63 5.53
C VAL A 9 7.18 8.89 6.13
N THR A 10 7.86 8.75 7.27
CA THR A 10 8.49 9.91 7.92
C THR A 10 9.67 10.43 7.07
N PRO A 11 9.99 11.74 7.14
CA PRO A 11 11.20 12.31 6.57
C PRO A 11 12.47 11.50 6.83
N LYS A 12 12.64 11.05 8.08
CA LYS A 12 13.73 10.18 8.49
C LYS A 12 13.72 8.85 7.73
N ALA A 13 12.58 8.16 7.66
CA ALA A 13 12.48 6.85 7.03
C ALA A 13 12.78 6.90 5.52
N TRP A 14 12.21 7.86 4.76
CA TRP A 14 12.55 7.97 3.34
C TRP A 14 14.00 8.45 3.14
N THR A 15 14.55 9.28 4.02
CA THR A 15 15.94 9.73 3.96
C THR A 15 16.93 8.59 4.17
N GLU A 16 16.73 7.76 5.20
CA GLU A 16 17.57 6.59 5.49
C GLU A 16 17.45 5.54 4.38
N TRP A 17 16.24 5.34 3.85
CA TRP A 17 16.00 4.48 2.70
C TRP A 17 16.70 4.98 1.43
N LEU A 18 16.61 6.28 1.12
CA LEU A 18 17.26 6.86 -0.06
C LEU A 18 18.78 6.82 0.06
N LYS A 19 19.35 7.11 1.24
CA LYS A 19 20.79 6.97 1.52
C LYS A 19 21.28 5.54 1.26
N SER A 20 20.56 4.53 1.72
CA SER A 20 20.95 3.11 1.55
C SER A 20 20.75 2.57 0.13
N ASN A 21 19.90 3.21 -0.70
CA ASN A 21 19.62 2.79 -2.08
C ASN A 21 20.35 3.61 -3.16
N LEU A 22 21.11 4.65 -2.80
CA LEU A 22 21.96 5.41 -3.72
C LEU A 22 23.35 4.77 -3.82
N THR A 23 23.59 3.99 -4.88
CA THR A 23 24.82 3.20 -5.03
C THR A 23 26.07 4.04 -5.29
N HIS A 24 26.03 5.05 -6.17
CA HIS A 24 27.18 5.91 -6.52
C HIS A 24 26.79 7.39 -6.64
N GLY A 25 27.74 8.30 -6.38
CA GLY A 25 27.55 9.74 -6.60
C GLY A 25 26.68 10.46 -5.56
N TYR A 26 26.71 10.03 -4.30
CA TYR A 26 25.98 10.67 -3.21
C TYR A 26 26.44 12.13 -3.01
N GLN A 27 25.49 13.06 -3.17
CA GLN A 27 25.60 14.44 -2.67
C GLN A 27 24.42 14.70 -1.74
N ALA A 28 24.60 15.50 -0.68
CA ALA A 28 23.53 15.84 0.25
C ALA A 28 22.31 16.50 -0.45
N SER A 29 22.54 17.28 -1.51
CA SER A 29 21.53 17.85 -2.42
C SER A 29 20.60 16.80 -3.07
N SER A 30 21.00 15.54 -3.10
CA SER A 30 20.19 14.42 -3.61
C SER A 30 19.12 13.93 -2.63
N LEU A 31 19.17 14.38 -1.36
CA LEU A 31 18.18 14.04 -0.35
C LEU A 31 17.05 15.06 -0.39
N ASN A 32 16.01 14.75 -1.16
CA ASN A 32 14.77 15.53 -1.21
C ASN A 32 13.58 14.59 -1.49
N PRO A 33 12.36 14.95 -1.05
CA PRO A 33 11.20 14.07 -1.14
C PRO A 33 10.81 13.74 -2.58
N TYR A 34 11.03 14.62 -3.57
CA TYR A 34 10.72 14.35 -4.99
C TYR A 34 11.57 13.20 -5.56
N ARG A 35 12.86 13.16 -5.20
CA ARG A 35 13.77 12.08 -5.61
C ARG A 35 13.47 10.79 -4.84
N ALA A 36 13.06 10.89 -3.58
CA ALA A 36 12.62 9.74 -2.80
C ALA A 36 11.33 9.13 -3.36
N GLU A 37 10.32 9.94 -3.68
CA GLU A 37 9.08 9.54 -4.35
C GLU A 37 9.36 8.77 -5.63
N SER A 38 10.17 9.36 -6.51
CA SER A 38 10.59 8.75 -7.78
C SER A 38 11.28 7.40 -7.57
N LYS A 39 12.19 7.29 -6.59
CA LYS A 39 12.96 6.06 -6.34
C LYS A 39 12.14 4.99 -5.61
N ILE A 40 11.22 5.36 -4.74
CA ILE A 40 10.31 4.42 -4.09
C ILE A 40 9.28 3.89 -5.10
N ASN A 41 8.71 4.74 -5.96
CA ASN A 41 7.85 4.30 -7.07
C ASN A 41 8.61 3.31 -7.99
N GLU A 42 9.86 3.60 -8.34
CA GLU A 42 10.70 2.69 -9.12
C GLU A 42 10.92 1.35 -8.38
N ALA A 43 11.20 1.39 -7.08
CA ALA A 43 11.39 0.18 -6.26
C ALA A 43 10.11 -0.66 -6.13
N LEU A 44 8.95 -0.03 -5.97
CA LEU A 44 7.63 -0.70 -5.97
C LEU A 44 7.39 -1.41 -7.30
N HIS A 45 7.62 -0.71 -8.42
CA HIS A 45 7.46 -1.28 -9.77
C HIS A 45 8.37 -2.49 -10.02
N ARG A 46 9.67 -2.38 -9.66
CA ARG A 46 10.62 -3.51 -9.74
C ARG A 46 10.26 -4.71 -8.84
N LYS A 47 9.31 -4.57 -7.91
CA LYS A 47 8.82 -5.64 -7.03
C LYS A 47 7.37 -6.05 -7.33
N HIS A 48 6.78 -5.55 -8.41
CA HIS A 48 5.38 -5.79 -8.82
C HIS A 48 4.36 -5.37 -7.75
N LEU A 49 4.66 -4.29 -7.03
CA LEU A 49 3.82 -3.72 -5.98
C LEU A 49 3.03 -2.49 -6.44
N GLU A 50 3.24 -1.98 -7.65
CA GLU A 50 2.58 -0.79 -8.21
C GLU A 50 1.06 -0.94 -8.39
N LYS A 51 0.57 -2.19 -8.55
CA LYS A 51 -0.87 -2.50 -8.54
C LYS A 51 -1.50 -2.41 -7.15
N HIS A 52 -0.67 -2.37 -6.12
CA HIS A 52 -1.07 -2.30 -4.73
C HIS A 52 -0.77 -0.92 -4.16
N PHE A 53 0.37 -0.31 -4.43
CA PHE A 53 0.81 0.90 -3.75
C PHE A 53 1.16 2.01 -4.74
N MET A 54 0.70 3.22 -4.42
CA MET A 54 1.11 4.46 -5.08
C MET A 54 1.85 5.34 -4.07
N VAL A 55 2.98 5.93 -4.44
CA VAL A 55 3.60 6.97 -3.59
C VAL A 55 2.98 8.31 -3.95
N VAL A 56 2.62 9.09 -2.94
CA VAL A 56 2.15 10.47 -3.06
C VAL A 56 2.96 11.37 -2.13
N MET A 57 3.46 12.49 -2.64
CA MET A 57 4.00 13.54 -1.79
C MET A 57 2.88 14.29 -1.04
N VAL A 58 3.00 14.32 0.29
CA VAL A 58 2.03 14.94 1.20
C VAL A 58 2.72 16.00 2.06
N PRO A 59 2.00 17.02 2.58
CA PRO A 59 2.54 17.90 3.62
C PRO A 59 2.87 17.11 4.90
N VAL A 60 3.85 17.60 5.66
CA VAL A 60 4.07 17.16 7.05
C VAL A 60 2.96 17.79 7.91
N PRO A 61 2.18 17.01 8.68
CA PRO A 61 1.12 17.56 9.54
C PRO A 61 1.69 18.13 10.86
N PRO A 62 1.00 19.05 11.56
CA PRO A 62 1.51 19.69 12.78
C PRO A 62 1.84 18.73 13.93
N SER A 63 1.20 17.56 13.98
CA SER A 63 1.50 16.50 14.95
C SER A 63 2.91 15.92 14.79
N GLU A 64 3.51 16.11 13.62
CA GLU A 64 4.79 15.56 13.20
C GLU A 64 5.90 16.63 13.18
N GLU A 65 5.57 17.91 12.98
CA GLU A 65 6.52 19.03 12.76
C GLU A 65 7.69 19.12 13.75
N ALA A 66 7.50 18.71 15.01
CA ALA A 66 8.53 18.78 16.07
C ALA A 66 9.81 17.98 15.72
N ASP A 67 9.68 16.91 14.93
CA ASP A 67 10.80 16.04 14.54
C ASP A 67 11.45 16.45 13.20
N TYR A 68 10.90 17.44 12.49
CA TYR A 68 11.24 17.72 11.08
C TYR A 68 11.60 19.18 10.82
N ILE A 69 12.84 19.55 11.14
CA ILE A 69 13.39 20.89 10.95
C ILE A 69 13.35 21.29 9.46
N ASN A 70 12.44 22.19 9.11
CA ASN A 70 12.26 22.84 7.80
C ASN A 70 11.76 21.96 6.63
N GLU A 71 11.31 20.72 6.87
CA GLU A 71 10.71 19.88 5.81
C GLU A 71 9.19 20.04 5.74
N ALA A 72 8.69 20.83 4.79
CA ALA A 72 7.25 21.06 4.59
C ALA A 72 6.52 19.92 3.85
N ARG A 73 7.22 18.87 3.40
CA ARG A 73 6.69 17.77 2.58
C ARG A 73 7.39 16.45 2.92
N THR A 74 6.61 15.38 2.94
CA THR A 74 7.09 13.99 3.03
C THR A 74 6.27 13.08 2.11
N LEU A 75 6.33 11.76 2.29
CA LEU A 75 5.68 10.78 1.43
C LEU A 75 4.61 9.97 2.18
N MET A 76 3.60 9.53 1.43
CA MET A 76 2.62 8.54 1.88
C MET A 76 2.50 7.43 0.83
N ILE A 77 2.49 6.18 1.28
CA ILE A 77 2.23 5.00 0.45
C ILE A 77 0.72 4.76 0.45
N VAL A 78 0.04 5.31 -0.54
CA VAL A 78 -1.42 5.39 -0.63
C VAL A 78 -2.02 4.11 -1.24
N ARG A 79 -3.14 3.69 -0.65
CA ARG A 79 -4.05 2.64 -1.13
C ARG A 79 -5.39 3.20 -1.62
N PHE A 80 -5.92 4.20 -0.92
CA PHE A 80 -7.23 4.80 -1.18
C PHE A 80 -7.17 6.32 -1.20
N ILE A 81 -7.99 6.91 -2.05
CA ILE A 81 -8.23 8.34 -2.15
C ILE A 81 -9.75 8.52 -2.17
N ASP A 82 -10.28 9.36 -1.30
CA ASP A 82 -11.69 9.79 -1.29
C ASP A 82 -11.73 11.33 -1.33
N ASN A 83 -12.64 11.91 -2.11
CA ASN A 83 -12.75 13.37 -2.26
C ASN A 83 -13.48 14.06 -1.06
N ARG A 84 -13.59 13.38 0.08
CA ARG A 84 -14.22 13.86 1.31
C ARG A 84 -13.22 13.90 2.46
N ARG A 85 -13.40 14.85 3.39
CA ARG A 85 -12.69 14.87 4.67
C ARG A 85 -13.31 13.86 5.64
N ALA A 86 -13.02 12.58 5.42
CA ALA A 86 -13.45 11.48 6.28
C ALA A 86 -12.28 10.52 6.51
N TYR A 87 -12.29 9.81 7.65
CA TYR A 87 -11.39 8.70 7.89
C TYR A 87 -11.74 7.52 6.96
N ILE A 88 -10.73 6.88 6.37
CA ILE A 88 -10.87 5.72 5.50
C ILE A 88 -10.21 4.53 6.21
N PRO A 89 -10.96 3.53 6.69
CA PRO A 89 -10.38 2.36 7.35
C PRO A 89 -9.61 1.45 6.37
N PRO A 90 -8.69 0.60 6.87
CA PRO A 90 -8.20 -0.56 6.10
C PRO A 90 -9.39 -1.43 5.68
N ARG A 91 -9.39 -1.99 4.46
CA ARG A 91 -10.51 -2.83 4.04
C ARG A 91 -10.60 -4.12 4.86
N PRO A 92 -11.81 -4.53 5.28
CA PRO A 92 -12.03 -5.84 5.89
C PRO A 92 -11.43 -6.97 5.05
N GLY A 93 -10.65 -7.85 5.68
CA GLY A 93 -10.01 -8.99 5.02
C GLY A 93 -8.83 -8.68 4.09
N SER A 94 -8.45 -7.41 3.87
CA SER A 94 -7.34 -7.11 2.97
C SER A 94 -5.97 -7.32 3.64
N GLU A 95 -5.25 -8.36 3.21
CA GLU A 95 -3.90 -8.62 3.68
C GLU A 95 -2.90 -7.51 3.33
N VAL A 96 -3.07 -6.87 2.16
CA VAL A 96 -2.22 -5.75 1.72
C VAL A 96 -2.38 -4.55 2.65
N ASP A 97 -3.62 -4.22 3.03
CA ASP A 97 -3.92 -3.07 3.87
C ASP A 97 -3.52 -3.34 5.35
N ARG A 98 -3.56 -4.61 5.80
CA ARG A 98 -3.14 -5.06 7.14
C ARG A 98 -1.63 -5.27 7.31
N LEU A 99 -0.98 -5.88 6.31
CA LEU A 99 0.43 -6.30 6.37
C LEU A 99 1.35 -5.37 5.56
N GLY A 100 0.82 -4.27 5.02
CA GLY A 100 1.54 -3.29 4.20
C GLY A 100 2.92 -2.90 4.72
N PRO A 101 3.11 -2.53 6.00
CA PRO A 101 4.42 -2.19 6.53
C PRO A 101 5.41 -3.35 6.46
N GLN A 102 4.96 -4.58 6.73
CA GLN A 102 5.78 -5.79 6.63
C GLN A 102 6.13 -6.12 5.18
N ILE A 103 5.19 -5.92 4.24
CA ILE A 103 5.39 -6.11 2.80
C ILE A 103 6.43 -5.11 2.28
N LEU A 104 6.26 -3.81 2.57
CA LEU A 104 7.15 -2.73 2.13
C LEU A 104 8.57 -2.94 2.68
N ARG A 105 8.69 -3.18 3.99
CA ARG A 105 9.96 -3.50 4.64
C ARG A 105 10.63 -4.72 4.02
N LYS A 106 9.92 -5.84 3.85
CA LYS A 106 10.49 -7.10 3.32
C LYS A 106 10.83 -7.05 1.82
N LYS A 107 10.08 -6.28 1.02
CA LYS A 107 10.22 -6.27 -0.45
C LYS A 107 11.14 -5.17 -0.97
N ILE A 108 11.11 -3.98 -0.37
CA ILE A 108 11.90 -2.82 -0.78
C ILE A 108 12.78 -2.24 0.34
N GLY A 109 12.69 -2.71 1.59
CA GLY A 109 13.49 -2.18 2.71
C GLY A 109 12.96 -0.88 3.31
N LEU A 110 11.77 -0.41 2.91
CA LEU A 110 11.19 0.84 3.38
C LEU A 110 10.42 0.61 4.68
N GLU A 111 10.84 1.28 5.75
CA GLU A 111 10.07 1.39 6.99
C GLU A 111 8.95 2.44 6.80
N VAL A 112 7.76 2.15 7.32
CA VAL A 112 6.58 3.02 7.28
C VAL A 112 5.77 2.86 8.56
N GLU A 113 4.91 3.82 8.86
CA GLU A 113 3.97 3.71 9.97
C GLU A 113 2.82 2.73 9.69
N GLY A 114 2.01 2.48 10.73
CA GLY A 114 0.71 1.84 10.58
C GLY A 114 -0.25 2.64 9.71
N TRP A 115 -1.46 2.11 9.53
CA TRP A 115 -2.47 2.74 8.68
C TRP A 115 -2.87 4.13 9.20
N ARG A 116 -2.82 5.12 8.33
CA ARG A 116 -3.27 6.51 8.55
C ARG A 116 -4.27 6.91 7.47
N THR A 117 -5.17 7.83 7.80
CA THR A 117 -5.83 8.68 6.79
C THR A 117 -5.31 10.10 6.99
N MET A 118 -4.76 10.72 5.96
CA MET A 118 -4.36 12.12 5.96
C MET A 118 -5.32 12.93 5.10
N TRP A 119 -5.71 14.11 5.57
CA TRP A 119 -6.38 15.13 4.77
C TRP A 119 -5.54 16.41 4.78
N TYR A 120 -5.50 17.14 3.67
CA TYR A 120 -4.94 18.49 3.61
C TYR A 120 -5.68 19.38 2.58
N ASP A 121 -5.54 20.70 2.71
CA ASP A 121 -6.05 21.67 1.76
C ASP A 121 -5.02 21.97 0.68
N GLU A 122 -5.23 21.38 -0.50
CA GLU A 122 -4.44 21.66 -1.71
C GLU A 122 -4.44 23.13 -2.14
N ASN A 123 -5.46 23.92 -1.74
CA ASN A 123 -5.55 25.35 -2.07
C ASN A 123 -4.87 26.26 -1.05
N SER A 124 -4.51 25.75 0.12
CA SER A 124 -3.76 26.54 1.09
C SER A 124 -2.37 26.84 0.53
N CYS A 125 -1.93 28.09 0.65
CA CYS A 125 -0.60 28.52 0.24
C CYS A 125 0.41 28.53 1.39
N VAL A 126 -0.02 28.22 2.63
CA VAL A 126 0.81 28.33 3.84
C VAL A 126 0.89 26.97 4.55
N PRO A 127 2.11 26.44 4.85
CA PRO A 127 2.29 25.29 5.74
C PRO A 127 1.53 25.49 7.07
N PRO A 128 0.88 24.46 7.64
CA PRO A 128 0.91 23.04 7.27
C PRO A 128 -0.05 22.66 6.13
N TYR A 129 -0.58 23.62 5.37
CA TYR A 129 -1.56 23.38 4.31
C TYR A 129 -2.88 22.76 4.83
N GLY A 130 -3.25 23.07 6.09
CA GLY A 130 -4.40 22.46 6.75
C GLY A 130 -4.25 20.95 7.00
N ALA A 131 -3.04 20.39 6.88
CA ALA A 131 -2.80 18.97 6.99
C ALA A 131 -3.11 18.42 8.38
N CYS A 132 -3.79 17.27 8.41
CA CYS A 132 -4.05 16.53 9.64
C CYS A 132 -4.20 15.03 9.34
N PHE A 133 -3.81 14.20 10.31
CA PHE A 133 -4.31 12.83 10.35
C PHE A 133 -5.76 12.85 10.87
N LEU A 134 -6.61 12.03 10.27
CA LEU A 134 -7.97 11.80 10.71
C LEU A 134 -8.00 10.54 11.59
N GLU A 135 -8.67 10.65 12.74
CA GLU A 135 -8.96 9.55 13.66
C GLU A 135 -10.19 8.76 13.17
N PRO A 136 -10.33 7.47 13.53
CA PRO A 136 -11.59 6.76 13.37
C PRO A 136 -12.71 7.44 14.18
N GLU A 137 -13.90 7.57 13.61
CA GLU A 137 -15.07 8.01 14.37
C GLU A 137 -15.43 6.95 15.43
N VAL A 138 -15.21 7.28 16.70
CA VAL A 138 -15.64 6.45 17.82
C VAL A 138 -17.14 6.64 17.97
N SER A 139 -17.94 5.72 17.44
CA SER A 139 -19.39 5.77 17.54
C SER A 139 -19.84 5.65 19.01
N HIS A 140 -20.14 6.79 19.63
CA HIS A 140 -20.66 6.89 21.00
C HIS A 140 -22.18 6.57 21.06
N ASP A 141 -22.61 5.56 20.32
CA ASP A 141 -24.00 5.10 20.30
C ASP A 141 -24.20 3.89 21.22
N HIS A 142 -25.36 3.88 21.89
CA HIS A 142 -25.81 2.90 22.91
C HIS A 142 -25.27 3.10 24.34
N ALA A 143 -25.52 4.28 24.91
CA ALA A 143 -25.51 4.48 26.37
C ALA A 143 -26.63 5.40 26.90
N SER A 144 -27.87 5.29 26.38
CA SER A 144 -29.05 5.95 26.98
C SER A 144 -30.40 5.50 26.40
N HIS A 145 -30.82 4.26 26.67
CA HIS A 145 -32.24 4.00 26.95
C HIS A 145 -32.33 2.90 28.01
N GLY A 146 -32.92 3.26 29.15
CA GLY A 146 -32.87 2.42 30.34
C GLY A 146 -33.88 1.27 30.30
N MET A 147 -33.51 0.20 31.02
CA MET A 147 -34.49 -0.60 31.75
C MET A 147 -33.85 -1.05 33.07
N GLU A 148 -34.72 -1.30 34.05
CA GLU A 148 -34.39 -1.28 35.48
C GLU A 148 -33.63 -2.54 35.96
N ASP A 149 -33.17 -2.49 37.21
CA ASP A 149 -32.46 -3.58 37.90
C ASP A 149 -33.16 -4.94 37.83
N ILE A 150 -32.37 -6.03 37.78
CA ILE A 150 -32.51 -7.21 38.66
C ILE A 150 -31.37 -8.24 38.42
N ALA A 151 -30.84 -8.76 39.53
CA ALA A 151 -30.09 -10.02 39.71
C ALA A 151 -28.80 -10.30 38.91
N GLY A 152 -27.67 -10.05 39.58
CA GLY A 152 -26.60 -11.02 39.87
C GLY A 152 -26.27 -12.15 38.86
N GLY A 153 -25.06 -12.09 38.30
CA GLY A 153 -24.48 -13.20 37.54
C GLY A 153 -23.06 -12.95 37.08
N GLU A 154 -22.07 -13.38 37.88
CA GLU A 154 -20.71 -13.67 37.39
C GLU A 154 -20.76 -14.57 36.14
N LYS A 155 -19.94 -14.28 35.10
CA LYS A 155 -19.47 -15.10 33.95
C LYS A 155 -19.10 -14.16 32.77
N ILE A 156 -18.27 -14.50 31.77
CA ILE A 156 -17.43 -15.69 31.53
C ILE A 156 -16.18 -15.34 30.71
N LYS A 157 -15.16 -16.18 30.82
CA LYS A 157 -13.91 -16.18 30.05
C LYS A 157 -14.07 -16.92 28.72
N THR A 158 -14.03 -16.23 27.59
CA THR A 158 -14.02 -16.80 26.22
C THR A 158 -12.66 -16.50 25.57
N ARG A 159 -11.66 -17.38 25.70
CA ARG A 159 -11.37 -18.52 24.80
C ARG A 159 -11.34 -18.13 23.32
N PHE A 160 -10.13 -17.88 22.80
CA PHE A 160 -9.81 -18.06 21.39
C PHE A 160 -9.82 -19.55 21.06
N THR A 161 -10.56 -19.95 20.02
CA THR A 161 -10.59 -21.33 19.53
C THR A 161 -9.83 -21.41 18.21
N THR A 162 -8.75 -22.18 18.20
CA THR A 162 -7.98 -22.52 17.00
C THR A 162 -8.81 -23.40 16.07
N MET A 163 -8.75 -23.16 14.76
CA MET A 163 -9.02 -24.19 13.75
C MET A 163 -7.81 -24.32 12.81
N ARG A 164 -7.34 -25.56 12.68
CA ARG A 164 -6.37 -26.01 11.69
C ARG A 164 -6.79 -27.42 11.25
N GLU A 165 -6.63 -27.70 9.96
CA GLU A 165 -6.64 -29.02 9.32
C GLU A 165 -7.95 -29.86 9.26
N ALA A 166 -8.53 -29.85 8.06
CA ALA A 166 -9.09 -30.99 7.33
C ALA A 166 -9.13 -30.58 5.84
N MET A 167 -8.77 -31.37 4.83
CA MET A 167 -8.20 -32.73 4.74
C MET A 167 -7.40 -32.82 3.42
N ASN A 168 -6.26 -33.54 3.42
CA ASN A 168 -5.74 -34.13 2.18
C ASN A 168 -6.50 -35.43 1.89
N LYS A 169 -6.84 -35.68 0.62
CA LYS A 169 -6.86 -37.03 0.04
C LYS A 169 -6.90 -37.00 -1.49
N GLU A 170 -5.80 -37.48 -2.07
CA GLU A 170 -5.73 -38.25 -3.32
C GLU A 170 -6.64 -39.51 -3.20
N ASP A 171 -7.13 -40.19 -4.24
CA ASP A 171 -7.03 -40.15 -5.71
C ASP A 171 -8.39 -40.60 -6.29
N ASP A 172 -8.69 -40.35 -7.57
CA ASP A 172 -9.09 -41.45 -8.46
C ASP A 172 -9.00 -41.12 -9.96
N GLN A 173 -8.73 -42.14 -10.79
CA GLN A 173 -8.50 -42.01 -12.23
C GLN A 173 -9.77 -42.27 -13.05
N CYS A 174 -9.89 -41.60 -14.20
CA CYS A 174 -10.55 -42.17 -15.37
C CYS A 174 -9.76 -41.88 -16.66
N ASN A 175 -9.26 -42.96 -17.28
CA ASN A 175 -8.56 -42.95 -18.57
C ASN A 175 -9.54 -42.83 -19.74
N GLY A 176 -9.07 -42.30 -20.88
CA GLY A 176 -9.89 -42.06 -22.08
C GLY A 176 -9.10 -41.66 -23.33
N THR A 177 -7.96 -42.31 -23.54
CA THR A 177 -7.33 -42.70 -24.83
C THR A 177 -8.06 -42.24 -26.11
N GLY A 178 -7.51 -41.34 -26.93
CA GLY A 178 -6.63 -41.65 -28.08
C GLY A 178 -7.16 -40.95 -29.36
N SER A 179 -6.46 -40.79 -30.49
CA SER A 179 -5.08 -41.11 -30.87
C SER A 179 -4.58 -40.22 -32.06
N VAL A 180 -3.26 -40.10 -32.15
CA VAL A 180 -2.40 -39.51 -33.20
C VAL A 180 -2.88 -39.54 -34.66
N THR A 181 -2.78 -38.42 -35.41
CA THR A 181 -2.08 -38.37 -36.74
C THR A 181 -1.78 -36.94 -37.28
N LYS A 182 -0.54 -36.74 -37.76
CA LYS A 182 -0.13 -35.80 -38.85
C LYS A 182 -0.04 -36.62 -40.15
N PRO A 183 -0.09 -36.08 -41.40
CA PRO A 183 0.59 -34.86 -41.91
C PRO A 183 -0.36 -33.99 -42.81
N ASN A 184 -0.02 -33.18 -43.85
CA ASN A 184 1.24 -32.94 -44.58
C ASN A 184 1.34 -31.56 -45.32
N ASN A 185 2.56 -31.28 -45.79
CA ASN A 185 3.08 -30.34 -46.80
C ASN A 185 2.18 -29.56 -47.81
N GLY A 186 2.67 -28.35 -48.16
CA GLY A 186 2.51 -27.64 -49.43
C GLY A 186 2.76 -26.12 -49.26
N LYS A 187 3.91 -25.53 -49.64
CA LYS A 187 4.29 -25.01 -50.99
C LYS A 187 3.36 -23.89 -51.51
N ASP A 188 3.81 -22.77 -52.10
CA ASP A 188 5.12 -22.18 -52.51
C ASP A 188 5.05 -20.65 -52.16
N GLY A 189 5.98 -19.71 -52.37
CA GLY A 189 7.32 -19.63 -52.99
C GLY A 189 7.59 -18.15 -53.42
N GLY A 190 8.84 -17.79 -53.75
CA GLY A 190 9.22 -16.47 -54.32
C GLY A 190 9.63 -15.41 -53.28
N ASP A 191 10.91 -15.17 -52.96
CA ASP A 191 12.08 -14.63 -53.71
C ASP A 191 12.14 -13.11 -53.97
N SER A 192 13.34 -12.58 -53.68
CA SER A 192 14.09 -11.55 -54.44
C SER A 192 13.87 -10.03 -54.26
N HIS A 193 14.96 -9.37 -53.80
CA HIS A 193 15.46 -8.02 -54.20
C HIS A 193 14.61 -6.77 -53.83
N SER A 194 15.11 -5.53 -53.74
CA SER A 194 16.46 -4.90 -53.58
C SER A 194 16.28 -3.36 -53.39
N LEU A 195 17.37 -2.62 -53.15
CA LEU A 195 17.54 -1.13 -53.16
C LEU A 195 17.01 -0.38 -51.91
N LEU A 196 17.75 0.52 -51.24
CA LEU A 196 18.62 1.68 -51.57
C LEU A 196 17.88 3.02 -51.78
N ALA A 197 18.37 4.03 -51.05
CA ALA A 197 18.06 5.48 -51.12
C ALA A 197 16.61 5.87 -50.71
N LEU A 198 16.36 7.00 -50.04
CA LEU A 198 17.17 8.20 -49.73
C LEU A 198 17.22 8.48 -48.22
#